data_AF-A0A968I269-F1
#
_entry.id   AF-A0A968I269-F1
#
_cell.length_a   1.000
_cell.length_b   1.000
_cell.length_c   1.000
_cell.angle_alpha   90.00
_cell.angle_beta   90.00
_cell.angle_gamma   90.00
#
_symmetry.space_group_name_H-M   'P 1'
#
loop_
_entity.id
_entity.type
_entity.pdbx_description
1 polymer ?
#
loop_
_entity_poly.entity_id
_entity_poly.type
_entity_poly.pdbx_seq_one_letter_code
_entity_poly.pdbx_strand_id
1 'polypeptide(L)'
;MDSLTGKIALVRRGTCAFSEKLTNVIAAGAVGAIFYNNAGDPLSSTLGSQFAVPGIVISQIDGEALSALLPNALTDTVTMTWTNTIARAVVGTGGMANSGTSMGPAPDLGMKPDLSAPGGFIYSTYTDGTASTYATLSGTSMASPHVAGAVALLLQKYPALKTDARAVRALLQNTSSAYNYRDGPNLGLDFVQRQGAGLVNVARALTAEATVQPSRLALTDVVAPKP
;
A
#
# COMPACT_ATOMS: atom_id res chain seq x y z
N MET A 1 12.75 -26.21 25.70
CA MET A 1 11.91 -25.24 24.97
C MET A 1 12.73 -24.85 23.75
N ASP A 2 12.78 -25.71 22.72
CA ASP A 2 13.80 -25.64 21.64
C ASP A 2 13.29 -26.28 20.34
N SER A 3 11.98 -26.25 20.10
CA SER A 3 11.37 -26.98 18.98
C SER A 3 11.82 -26.48 17.60
N LEU A 4 12.42 -25.29 17.52
CA LEU A 4 12.86 -24.62 16.29
C LEU A 4 14.38 -24.38 16.21
N THR A 5 15.19 -24.99 17.09
CA THR A 5 16.65 -24.80 17.09
C THR A 5 17.27 -25.08 15.73
N GLY A 6 17.98 -24.09 15.18
CA GLY A 6 18.63 -24.16 13.86
C GLY A 6 17.69 -24.05 12.66
N LYS A 7 16.39 -23.80 12.88
CA LYS A 7 15.37 -23.73 11.82
C LYS A 7 14.91 -22.29 11.58
N ILE A 8 14.33 -22.07 10.40
CA ILE A 8 13.61 -20.83 10.05
C ILE A 8 12.13 -21.04 10.35
N ALA A 9 11.52 -20.13 11.10
CA ALA A 9 10.11 -20.20 11.43
C ALA A 9 9.24 -19.60 10.32
N LEU A 10 8.26 -20.34 9.80
CA LEU A 10 7.20 -19.80 8.96
C LEU A 10 6.02 -19.37 9.85
N VAL A 11 5.67 -18.09 9.84
CA VAL A 11 4.71 -17.49 10.78
C VAL A 11 3.58 -16.81 10.04
N ARG A 12 2.36 -17.29 10.24
CA ARG A 12 1.15 -16.64 9.72
C ARG A 12 0.80 -15.40 10.54
N ARG A 13 0.42 -14.31 9.88
CA ARG A 13 -0.26 -13.17 10.52
C ARG A 13 -1.56 -13.64 11.20
N GLY A 14 -1.83 -13.11 12.39
CA GLY A 14 -3.02 -13.44 13.15
C GLY A 14 -3.39 -12.31 14.10
N THR A 15 -4.00 -12.66 15.23
CA THR A 15 -4.52 -11.71 16.22
C THR A 15 -3.45 -11.15 17.16
N CYS A 16 -2.39 -11.89 17.46
CA CYS A 16 -1.27 -11.40 18.27
C CYS A 16 -0.31 -10.50 17.47
N ALA A 17 0.34 -9.58 18.17
CA ALA A 17 1.25 -8.60 17.59
C ALA A 17 2.49 -9.26 16.95
N PHE A 18 3.09 -8.61 15.94
CA PHE A 18 4.33 -9.10 15.32
C PHE A 18 5.48 -9.20 16.31
N SER A 19 5.59 -8.25 17.25
CA SER A 19 6.59 -8.26 18.31
C SER A 19 6.44 -9.49 19.22
N GLU A 20 5.22 -9.83 19.63
CA GLU A 20 4.94 -11.02 20.44
C GLU A 20 5.27 -12.31 19.69
N LYS A 21 4.86 -12.41 18.42
CA LYS A 21 5.21 -13.55 17.55
C LYS A 21 6.73 -13.71 17.43
N LEU A 22 7.45 -12.60 17.25
CA LEU A 22 8.89 -12.60 17.13
C LEU A 22 9.56 -13.08 18.43
N THR A 23 9.13 -12.58 19.59
CA THR A 23 9.61 -13.04 20.90
C THR A 23 9.44 -14.55 21.07
N ASN A 24 8.29 -15.10 20.68
CA ASN A 24 8.02 -16.53 20.76
C ASN A 24 8.90 -17.36 19.80
N VAL A 25 9.14 -16.86 18.59
CA VAL A 25 10.02 -17.50 17.60
C VAL A 25 11.46 -17.56 18.10
N ILE A 26 11.95 -16.47 18.69
CA ILE A 26 13.30 -16.41 19.28
C ILE A 26 13.40 -17.35 20.49
N ALA A 27 12.41 -17.32 21.39
CA ALA A 27 12.37 -18.18 22.56
C ALA A 27 12.31 -19.69 22.22
N ALA A 28 11.86 -20.05 21.02
CA ALA A 28 11.83 -21.43 20.53
C ALA A 28 13.14 -21.88 19.83
N GLY A 29 14.15 -21.00 19.75
CA GLY A 29 15.48 -21.30 19.19
C GLY A 29 15.63 -21.07 17.68
N ALA A 30 14.66 -20.44 17.02
CA ALA A 30 14.72 -20.21 15.58
C ALA A 30 15.85 -19.25 15.19
N VAL A 31 16.52 -19.53 14.07
CA VAL A 31 17.63 -18.72 13.54
C VAL A 31 17.17 -17.68 12.50
N GLY A 32 15.87 -17.65 12.20
CA GLY A 32 15.26 -16.70 11.28
C GLY A 32 13.74 -16.86 11.22
N ALA A 33 13.05 -15.90 10.60
CA ALA A 33 11.60 -15.89 10.51
C ALA A 33 11.06 -15.40 9.16
N ILE A 34 10.06 -16.10 8.63
CA ILE A 34 9.29 -15.69 7.45
C ILE A 34 7.88 -15.40 7.92
N PHE A 35 7.49 -14.12 7.92
CA PHE A 35 6.12 -13.72 8.22
C PHE A 35 5.32 -13.66 6.92
N TYR A 36 4.14 -14.27 6.88
CA TYR A 36 3.25 -14.10 5.74
C TYR A 36 1.93 -13.49 6.16
N ASN A 37 1.43 -12.59 5.31
CA ASN A 37 0.16 -11.93 5.56
C ASN A 37 -0.99 -12.95 5.51
N ASN A 38 -2.12 -12.63 6.15
CA ASN A 38 -3.33 -13.46 6.10
C ASN A 38 -4.39 -12.92 5.13
N ALA A 39 -4.05 -11.86 4.39
CA ALA A 39 -4.89 -11.24 3.36
C ALA A 39 -4.03 -10.53 2.30
N GLY A 40 -3.95 -11.10 1.09
CA GLY A 40 -3.34 -10.45 -0.08
C GLY A 40 -1.83 -10.19 0.03
N ASP A 41 -1.40 -8.98 -0.33
CA ASP A 41 0.01 -8.58 -0.47
C ASP A 41 0.84 -8.70 0.82
N PRO A 42 2.19 -8.72 0.71
CA PRO A 42 3.07 -8.59 1.86
C PRO A 42 2.75 -7.34 2.69
N LEU A 43 3.01 -7.37 3.98
CA LEU A 43 2.96 -6.14 4.77
C LEU A 43 4.25 -5.35 4.54
N SER A 44 4.13 -4.16 3.96
CA SER A 44 5.15 -3.14 4.15
C SER A 44 4.97 -2.61 5.56
N SER A 45 5.95 -2.90 6.40
CA SER A 45 5.79 -2.84 7.83
C SER A 45 6.82 -1.87 8.41
N THR A 46 6.33 -0.89 9.17
CA THR A 46 7.05 -0.45 10.35
C THR A 46 6.73 -1.49 11.43
N LEU A 47 7.52 -2.57 11.52
CA LEU A 47 7.30 -3.66 12.49
C LEU A 47 7.48 -3.24 13.96
N GLY A 48 7.61 -1.94 14.24
CA GLY A 48 7.76 -1.41 15.61
C GLY A 48 9.10 -1.76 16.28
N SER A 49 9.87 -2.70 15.73
CA SER A 49 11.16 -3.15 16.26
C SER A 49 11.99 -3.81 15.15
N GLN A 50 13.32 -3.65 15.16
CA GLN A 50 14.22 -4.49 14.38
C GLN A 50 14.01 -5.97 14.74
N PHE A 51 14.06 -6.85 13.75
CA PHE A 51 14.11 -8.28 14.05
C PHE A 51 15.46 -8.64 14.69
N ALA A 52 15.43 -9.30 15.85
CA ALA A 52 16.67 -9.80 16.48
C ALA A 52 17.27 -11.02 15.75
N VAL A 53 16.48 -11.67 14.88
CA VAL A 53 16.92 -12.71 13.93
C VAL A 53 16.57 -12.28 12.52
N PRO A 54 17.31 -12.66 11.47
CA PRO A 54 16.95 -12.25 10.12
C PRO A 54 15.52 -12.68 9.74
N GLY A 55 14.73 -11.77 9.18
CA GLY A 55 13.36 -12.10 8.79
C GLY A 55 12.76 -11.27 7.67
N ILE A 56 11.91 -11.92 6.86
CA ILE A 56 11.22 -11.32 5.72
C ILE A 56 9.72 -11.34 5.94
N VAL A 57 9.01 -10.47 5.21
CA VAL A 57 7.55 -10.52 5.10
C VAL A 57 7.16 -10.84 3.66
N ILE A 58 6.29 -11.82 3.47
CA ILE A 58 5.81 -12.27 2.16
C ILE A 58 4.27 -12.20 2.07
N SER A 59 3.75 -12.42 0.86
CA SER A 59 2.31 -12.39 0.59
C SER A 59 1.59 -13.58 1.23
N GLN A 60 0.26 -13.49 1.30
CA GLN A 60 -0.56 -14.62 1.72
C GLN A 60 -0.33 -15.84 0.83
N ILE A 61 -0.34 -15.65 -0.50
CA ILE A 61 -0.23 -16.72 -1.49
C ILE A 61 1.12 -17.43 -1.36
N ASP A 62 2.21 -16.68 -1.25
CA ASP A 62 3.55 -17.26 -1.11
C ASP A 62 3.68 -18.03 0.21
N GLY A 63 3.13 -17.48 1.29
CA GLY A 63 3.16 -18.14 2.60
C GLY A 63 2.32 -19.41 2.67
N GLU A 64 1.14 -19.42 2.03
CA GLU A 64 0.28 -20.60 1.92
C GLU A 64 0.93 -21.67 1.03
N ALA A 65 1.58 -21.26 -0.07
CA ALA A 65 2.36 -22.18 -0.92
C ALA A 65 3.52 -22.82 -0.14
N LEU A 66 4.30 -22.04 0.61
CA LEU A 66 5.35 -22.58 1.49
C LEU A 66 4.77 -23.50 2.57
N SER A 67 3.66 -23.10 3.18
CA SER A 67 3.00 -23.91 4.22
C SER A 67 2.50 -25.25 3.69
N ALA A 68 2.08 -25.34 2.42
CA ALA A 68 1.63 -26.58 1.79
C ALA A 68 2.78 -27.56 1.50
N LEU A 69 4.03 -27.08 1.44
CA LEU A 69 5.21 -27.92 1.23
C LEU A 69 5.73 -28.56 2.53
N LEU A 70 5.47 -27.95 3.70
CA LEU A 70 5.96 -28.43 5.00
C LEU A 70 5.47 -29.84 5.41
N PRO A 71 4.20 -30.25 5.17
CA PRO A 71 3.69 -31.57 5.56
C PRO A 71 4.37 -32.74 4.86
N ASN A 72 4.96 -32.50 3.68
CA ASN A 72 5.59 -33.55 2.89
C ASN A 72 7.05 -33.82 3.30
N ALA A 73 7.54 -33.19 4.39
CA ALA A 73 8.95 -33.10 4.76
C ALA A 73 9.78 -32.66 3.56
N LEU A 74 10.11 -31.37 3.49
CA LEU A 74 11.06 -30.86 2.50
C LEU A 74 12.29 -31.78 2.48
N THR A 75 12.40 -32.61 1.43
CA THR A 75 13.50 -33.56 1.27
C THR A 75 14.79 -32.82 0.97
N ASP A 76 14.64 -31.61 0.41
CA ASP A 76 15.71 -30.68 0.14
C ASP A 76 15.84 -29.65 1.26
N THR A 77 17.09 -29.28 1.56
CA THR A 77 17.38 -28.21 2.51
C THR A 77 16.89 -26.88 1.93
N VAL A 78 15.95 -26.21 2.61
CA VAL A 78 15.56 -24.84 2.26
C VAL A 78 16.57 -23.86 2.85
N THR A 79 17.33 -23.22 1.98
CA THR A 79 18.31 -22.18 2.35
C THR A 79 17.74 -20.78 2.13
N MET A 80 17.81 -19.93 3.16
CA MET A 80 17.52 -18.50 3.03
C MET A 80 18.84 -17.74 3.03
N THR A 81 19.14 -17.07 1.92
CA THR A 81 20.38 -16.30 1.76
C THR A 81 20.09 -14.81 1.84
N TRP A 82 20.81 -14.11 2.71
CA TRP A 82 20.76 -12.66 2.82
C TRP A 82 21.82 -12.03 1.93
N THR A 83 21.39 -11.10 1.08
CA THR A 83 22.31 -10.35 0.22
C THR A 83 22.01 -8.85 0.36
N ASN A 84 22.99 -8.02 0.00
CA ASN A 84 22.81 -6.57 -0.07
C ASN A 84 22.18 -6.12 -1.40
N THR A 85 21.63 -7.05 -2.18
CA THR A 85 21.07 -6.76 -3.49
C THR A 85 19.64 -6.26 -3.35
N ILE A 86 19.37 -5.04 -3.82
CA ILE A 86 18.01 -4.53 -3.93
C ILE A 86 17.44 -4.99 -5.27
N ALA A 87 16.41 -5.83 -5.23
CA ALA A 87 15.68 -6.28 -6.40
C ALA A 87 14.33 -5.54 -6.53
N ARG A 88 13.88 -5.36 -7.76
CA ARG A 88 12.51 -4.89 -8.03
C ARG A 88 11.62 -6.12 -8.18
N ALA A 89 10.50 -6.11 -7.48
CA ALA A 89 9.46 -7.13 -7.60
C ALA A 89 8.20 -6.51 -8.19
N VAL A 90 7.49 -7.27 -9.03
CA VAL A 90 6.15 -6.89 -9.47
C VAL A 90 5.20 -7.11 -8.32
N VAL A 91 4.47 -6.06 -7.94
CA VAL A 91 3.38 -6.16 -6.96
C VAL A 91 2.11 -6.46 -7.76
N GLY A 92 1.49 -7.62 -7.52
CA GLY A 92 0.31 -8.07 -8.27
C GLY A 92 -0.88 -7.11 -8.18
N THR A 93 -0.93 -6.28 -7.13
CA THR A 93 -1.96 -5.25 -6.93
C THR A 93 -1.50 -3.84 -7.32
N GLY A 94 -0.38 -3.73 -8.07
CA GLY A 94 0.12 -2.46 -8.56
C GLY A 94 -0.95 -1.70 -9.34
N GLY A 95 -1.11 -0.41 -9.05
CA GLY A 95 -2.15 0.42 -9.66
C GLY A 95 -3.56 0.25 -9.07
N MET A 96 -3.73 -0.55 -8.01
CA MET A 96 -4.98 -0.71 -7.28
C MET A 96 -4.89 -0.06 -5.88
N ALA A 97 -6.02 0.09 -5.20
CA ALA A 97 -6.05 0.59 -3.83
C ALA A 97 -5.22 -0.31 -2.90
N ASN A 98 -4.53 0.29 -1.93
CA ASN A 98 -3.91 -0.46 -0.85
C ASN A 98 -4.99 -0.98 0.12
N SER A 99 -4.87 -2.21 0.61
CA SER A 99 -5.87 -2.81 1.51
C SER A 99 -6.04 -2.06 2.84
N GLY A 100 -5.01 -1.34 3.30
CA GLY A 100 -5.05 -0.52 4.52
C GLY A 100 -5.49 0.93 4.30
N THR A 101 -5.90 1.31 3.08
CA THR A 101 -6.37 2.69 2.84
C THR A 101 -7.70 2.94 3.52
N SER A 102 -7.85 4.10 4.15
CA SER A 102 -9.14 4.54 4.68
C SER A 102 -10.12 4.81 3.54
N MET A 103 -11.41 4.56 3.79
CA MET A 103 -12.49 4.87 2.86
C MET A 103 -13.36 5.99 3.42
N GLY A 104 -13.97 6.74 2.51
CA GLY A 104 -15.02 7.68 2.85
C GLY A 104 -16.39 7.03 3.07
N PRO A 105 -17.43 7.85 3.28
CA PRO A 105 -17.35 9.31 3.34
C PRO A 105 -16.57 9.81 4.56
N ALA A 106 -16.19 11.08 4.56
CA ALA A 106 -15.65 11.72 5.75
C ALA A 106 -16.73 11.77 6.87
N PRO A 107 -16.36 11.99 8.14
CA PRO A 107 -17.32 12.04 9.25
C PRO A 107 -18.42 13.09 9.11
N ASP A 108 -18.16 14.14 8.34
CA ASP A 108 -19.12 15.20 7.97
C ASP A 108 -19.95 14.85 6.72
N LEU A 109 -19.91 13.58 6.29
CA LEU A 109 -20.52 13.05 5.06
C LEU A 109 -19.93 13.63 3.76
N GLY A 110 -18.80 14.34 3.85
CA GLY A 110 -18.08 14.83 2.68
C GLY A 110 -17.48 13.70 1.84
N MET A 111 -17.55 13.85 0.51
CA MET A 111 -16.92 12.88 -0.40
C MET A 111 -15.39 12.90 -0.25
N LYS A 112 -14.83 11.76 0.16
CA LYS A 112 -13.39 11.49 0.31
C LYS A 112 -13.08 10.04 -0.05
N PRO A 113 -11.84 9.72 -0.47
CA PRO A 113 -10.74 10.65 -0.76
C PRO A 113 -10.99 11.46 -2.05
N ASP A 114 -10.16 12.47 -2.32
CA ASP A 114 -10.30 13.27 -3.55
C ASP A 114 -9.72 12.54 -4.78
N LEU A 115 -8.59 11.86 -4.62
CA LEU A 115 -7.89 11.06 -5.63
C LEU A 115 -6.88 10.13 -4.96
N SER A 116 -6.29 9.23 -5.74
CA SER A 116 -5.27 8.27 -5.29
C SER A 116 -3.88 8.62 -5.86
N ALA A 117 -2.84 8.12 -5.20
CA ALA A 117 -1.45 8.19 -5.67
C ALA A 117 -0.65 6.96 -5.17
N PRO A 118 0.54 6.69 -5.75
CA PRO A 118 1.38 5.58 -5.29
C PRO A 118 1.74 5.73 -3.81
N GLY A 119 1.26 4.80 -2.99
CA GLY A 119 1.53 4.76 -1.55
C GLY A 119 1.86 3.37 -1.02
N GLY A 120 1.90 2.34 -1.87
CA GLY A 120 2.30 0.98 -1.50
C GLY A 120 3.74 0.70 -1.90
N PHE A 121 4.54 0.17 -0.98
CA PHE A 121 5.93 -0.25 -1.21
C PHE A 121 6.80 0.84 -1.83
N ILE A 122 6.71 2.05 -1.29
CA ILE A 122 7.48 3.20 -1.77
C ILE A 122 8.87 3.17 -1.14
N TYR A 123 9.88 2.97 -1.99
CA TYR A 123 11.29 3.08 -1.63
C TYR A 123 11.71 4.55 -1.62
N SER A 124 12.16 5.05 -0.46
CA SER A 124 12.59 6.43 -0.29
C SER A 124 13.67 6.56 0.79
N THR A 125 14.23 7.76 0.92
CA THR A 125 15.18 8.11 1.98
C THR A 125 14.56 7.88 3.36
N TYR A 126 15.34 7.35 4.28
CA TYR A 126 14.93 7.04 5.65
C TYR A 126 16.08 7.32 6.61
N THR A 127 15.77 7.62 7.87
CA THR A 127 16.77 7.68 8.94
C THR A 127 16.27 6.87 10.11
N ASP A 128 17.13 6.03 10.66
CA ASP A 128 16.88 5.28 11.89
C ASP A 128 17.26 6.07 13.16
N GLY A 129 17.59 7.36 13.01
CA GLY A 129 18.10 8.22 14.06
C GLY A 129 19.61 8.18 14.23
N THR A 130 20.31 7.28 13.54
CA THR A 130 21.78 7.12 13.62
C THR A 130 22.48 7.30 12.27
N ALA A 131 21.82 6.92 11.17
CA ALA A 131 22.37 7.07 9.82
C ALA A 131 21.29 7.42 8.78
N SER A 132 21.69 8.14 7.74
CA SER A 132 20.87 8.31 6.54
C SER A 132 20.94 7.04 5.69
N THR A 133 19.78 6.48 5.37
CA THR A 133 19.62 5.23 4.64
C THR A 133 18.38 5.32 3.73
N TYR A 134 17.91 4.19 3.25
CA TYR A 134 16.67 4.05 2.50
C TYR A 134 15.79 2.96 3.13
N ALA A 135 14.48 3.11 2.99
CA ALA A 135 13.51 2.12 3.41
C ALA A 135 12.33 2.05 2.43
N THR A 136 11.67 0.90 2.42
CA THR A 136 10.43 0.69 1.66
C THR A 136 9.24 0.71 2.61
N LEU A 137 8.44 1.78 2.53
CA LEU A 137 7.28 1.99 3.40
C LEU A 137 5.99 2.06 2.60
N SER A 138 4.87 1.77 3.26
CA SER A 138 3.52 1.91 2.70
C SER A 138 2.66 2.81 3.58
N GLY A 139 1.77 3.55 2.94
CA GLY A 139 0.72 4.31 3.58
C GLY A 139 0.26 5.48 2.72
N THR A 140 -0.88 6.05 3.09
CA THR A 140 -1.33 7.33 2.52
C THR A 140 -0.34 8.46 2.84
N SER A 141 0.46 8.35 3.90
CA SER A 141 1.60 9.22 4.19
C SER A 141 2.65 9.22 3.07
N MET A 142 2.79 8.12 2.31
CA MET A 142 3.68 8.03 1.14
C MET A 142 2.97 8.42 -0.17
N ALA A 143 1.65 8.27 -0.24
CA ALA A 143 0.85 8.78 -1.36
C ALA A 143 0.77 10.32 -1.39
N SER A 144 0.63 10.95 -0.22
CA SER A 144 0.53 12.41 -0.06
C SER A 144 1.67 13.19 -0.73
N PRO A 145 2.98 12.88 -0.53
CA PRO A 145 4.07 13.60 -1.17
C PRO A 145 4.10 13.44 -2.70
N HIS A 146 3.59 12.32 -3.25
CA HIS A 146 3.43 12.20 -4.71
C HIS A 146 2.42 13.22 -5.25
N VAL A 147 1.29 13.42 -4.56
CA VAL A 147 0.31 14.44 -4.92
C VAL A 147 0.89 15.84 -4.73
N ALA A 148 1.63 16.09 -3.65
CA ALA A 148 2.30 17.38 -3.42
C ALA A 148 3.29 17.72 -4.54
N GLY A 149 4.09 16.74 -4.98
CA GLY A 149 5.00 16.90 -6.14
C GLY A 149 4.25 17.17 -7.45
N ALA A 150 3.14 16.45 -7.69
CA ALA A 150 2.26 16.70 -8.84
C ALA A 150 1.71 18.14 -8.84
N VAL A 151 1.25 18.61 -7.68
CA VAL A 151 0.79 20.00 -7.49
C VAL A 151 1.92 20.99 -7.77
N ALA A 152 3.13 20.75 -7.28
CA ALA A 152 4.27 21.63 -7.52
C ALA A 152 4.57 21.79 -9.03
N LEU A 153 4.53 20.69 -9.79
CA LEU A 153 4.70 20.71 -11.24
C LEU A 153 3.58 21.48 -11.95
N LEU A 154 2.33 21.30 -11.51
CA LEU A 154 1.20 22.06 -12.05
C LEU A 154 1.33 23.55 -11.76
N LEU A 155 1.73 23.94 -10.55
CA LEU A 155 1.91 25.34 -10.17
C LEU A 155 3.10 26.00 -10.87
N GLN A 156 4.10 25.20 -11.27
CA GLN A 156 5.20 25.66 -12.12
C GLN A 156 4.71 25.95 -13.55
N LYS A 157 3.93 25.04 -14.14
CA LYS A 157 3.40 25.19 -15.51
C LYS A 157 2.29 26.24 -15.60
N TYR A 158 1.43 26.32 -14.59
CA TYR A 158 0.25 27.19 -14.54
C TYR A 158 0.31 28.12 -13.31
N PRO A 159 1.12 29.19 -13.33
CA PRO A 159 1.27 30.09 -12.18
C PRO A 159 -0.05 30.72 -11.70
N ALA A 160 -1.03 30.88 -12.59
CA ALA A 160 -2.36 31.39 -12.26
C ALA A 160 -3.12 30.50 -11.27
N LEU A 161 -2.76 29.21 -11.16
CA LEU A 161 -3.39 28.27 -10.22
C LEU A 161 -2.84 28.37 -8.79
N LYS A 162 -1.78 29.15 -8.54
CA LYS A 162 -1.10 29.22 -7.22
C LYS A 162 -2.02 29.66 -6.08
N THR A 163 -3.03 30.45 -6.38
CA THR A 163 -4.00 30.96 -5.41
C THR A 163 -5.35 30.23 -5.46
N ASP A 164 -5.49 29.21 -6.31
CA ASP A 164 -6.75 28.48 -6.49
C ASP A 164 -6.58 26.97 -6.31
N ALA A 165 -6.56 26.56 -5.04
CA ALA A 165 -6.49 25.15 -4.67
C ALA A 165 -7.68 24.32 -5.20
N ARG A 166 -8.84 24.95 -5.44
CA ARG A 166 -10.02 24.25 -6.00
C ARG A 166 -9.80 23.92 -7.47
N ALA A 167 -9.28 24.86 -8.25
CA ALA A 167 -8.93 24.63 -9.65
C ALA A 167 -7.81 23.58 -9.78
N VAL A 168 -6.78 23.62 -8.92
CA VAL A 168 -5.72 22.59 -8.89
C VAL A 168 -6.32 21.21 -8.62
N ARG A 169 -7.16 21.09 -7.58
CA ARG A 169 -7.83 19.81 -7.26
C ARG A 169 -8.72 19.35 -8.40
N ALA A 170 -9.51 20.24 -8.99
CA ALA A 170 -10.40 19.91 -10.09
C ALA A 170 -9.61 19.38 -11.30
N LEU A 171 -8.51 20.04 -11.67
CA LEU A 171 -7.64 19.59 -12.74
C LEU A 171 -7.07 18.19 -12.48
N LEU A 172 -6.56 17.94 -11.27
CA LEU A 172 -6.06 16.62 -10.89
C LEU A 172 -7.17 15.56 -10.95
N GLN A 173 -8.35 15.84 -10.40
CA GLN A 173 -9.49 14.91 -10.43
C GLN A 173 -9.97 14.60 -11.86
N ASN A 174 -10.07 15.61 -12.71
CA ASN A 174 -10.50 15.44 -14.11
C ASN A 174 -9.51 14.62 -14.96
N THR A 175 -8.25 14.54 -14.53
CA THR A 175 -7.17 13.91 -15.31
C THR A 175 -6.67 12.61 -14.71
N SER A 176 -7.12 12.25 -13.50
CA SER A 176 -6.87 10.96 -12.89
C SER A 176 -7.33 9.78 -13.75
N SER A 177 -6.73 8.63 -13.52
CA SER A 177 -7.08 7.36 -14.13
C SER A 177 -7.75 6.46 -13.10
N ALA A 178 -9.03 6.17 -13.29
CA ALA A 178 -9.73 5.21 -12.45
C ALA A 178 -9.11 3.80 -12.61
N TYR A 179 -9.14 3.02 -11.54
CA TYR A 179 -8.63 1.65 -11.53
C TYR A 179 -9.67 0.66 -11.00
N ASN A 180 -9.43 -0.62 -11.30
CA ASN A 180 -10.34 -1.71 -10.95
C ASN A 180 -10.34 -2.00 -9.45
N TYR A 181 -11.46 -2.53 -8.98
CA TYR A 181 -11.65 -2.93 -7.60
C TYR A 181 -10.63 -4.00 -7.19
N ARG A 182 -9.80 -3.70 -6.19
CA ARG A 182 -8.70 -4.56 -5.74
C ARG A 182 -9.14 -6.00 -5.44
N ASP A 183 -10.24 -6.16 -4.70
CA ASP A 183 -10.68 -7.46 -4.18
C ASP A 183 -11.59 -8.21 -5.17
N GLY A 184 -11.83 -7.63 -6.35
CA GLY A 184 -12.52 -8.25 -7.47
C GLY A 184 -12.28 -7.45 -8.75
N PRO A 185 -11.09 -7.55 -9.37
CA PRO A 185 -10.72 -6.68 -10.49
C PRO A 185 -11.64 -6.81 -11.72
N ASN A 186 -12.32 -7.96 -11.85
CA ASN A 186 -13.28 -8.24 -12.91
C ASN A 186 -14.69 -7.67 -12.63
N LEU A 187 -14.92 -7.13 -11.43
CA LEU A 187 -16.20 -6.51 -11.02
C LEU A 187 -16.30 -5.05 -11.47
N GLY A 188 -15.25 -4.51 -12.10
CA GLY A 188 -15.20 -3.14 -12.60
C GLY A 188 -14.36 -2.22 -11.72
N LEU A 189 -14.69 -0.92 -11.78
CA LEU A 189 -13.95 0.15 -11.09
C LEU A 189 -14.10 0.04 -9.57
N ASP A 190 -13.04 0.44 -8.85
CA ASP A 190 -13.10 0.60 -7.39
C ASP A 190 -14.10 1.69 -6.99
N PHE A 191 -14.55 1.68 -5.74
CA PHE A 191 -15.53 2.64 -5.23
C PHE A 191 -14.92 4.04 -5.16
N VAL A 192 -15.71 5.07 -5.49
CA VAL A 192 -15.27 6.48 -5.37
C VAL A 192 -14.89 6.84 -3.94
N GLN A 193 -15.49 6.17 -2.94
CA GLN A 193 -15.16 6.29 -1.52
C GLN A 193 -13.78 5.70 -1.18
N ARG A 194 -13.16 4.92 -2.06
CA ARG A 194 -11.83 4.32 -1.89
C ARG A 194 -10.79 4.95 -2.82
N GLN A 195 -11.13 5.18 -4.09
CA GLN A 195 -10.20 5.72 -5.10
C GLN A 195 -10.34 7.22 -5.39
N GLY A 196 -11.40 7.88 -4.93
CA GLY A 196 -11.73 9.24 -5.35
C GLY A 196 -11.94 9.30 -6.87
N ALA A 197 -11.32 10.27 -7.53
CA ALA A 197 -11.28 10.35 -8.99
C ALA A 197 -10.34 9.34 -9.67
N GLY A 198 -9.60 8.53 -8.90
CA GLY A 198 -8.62 7.56 -9.40
C GLY A 198 -7.17 8.02 -9.21
N LEU A 199 -6.25 7.25 -9.77
CA LEU A 199 -4.80 7.45 -9.66
C LEU A 199 -4.36 8.74 -10.37
N VAL A 200 -3.58 9.57 -9.68
CA VAL A 200 -3.03 10.82 -10.22
C VAL A 200 -2.29 10.59 -11.53
N ASN A 201 -2.54 11.45 -12.54
CA ASN A 201 -1.86 11.41 -13.82
C ASN A 201 -1.31 12.79 -14.18
N VAL A 202 -0.05 13.03 -13.82
CA VAL A 202 0.62 14.33 -14.02
C VAL A 202 0.73 14.68 -15.49
N ALA A 203 1.02 13.72 -16.37
CA ALA A 203 1.14 13.96 -17.79
C ALA A 203 -0.18 14.48 -18.38
N ARG A 204 -1.32 13.81 -18.08
CA ARG A 204 -2.66 14.27 -18.49
C ARG A 204 -3.01 15.61 -17.87
N ALA A 205 -2.66 15.86 -16.60
CA ALA A 205 -2.89 17.13 -15.93
C ALA A 205 -2.13 18.29 -16.61
N LEU A 206 -0.91 18.06 -17.08
CA LEU A 206 -0.10 19.06 -17.77
C LEU A 206 -0.55 19.29 -19.22
N THR A 207 -1.37 18.43 -19.82
CA THR A 207 -1.86 18.60 -21.21
C THR A 207 -3.36 18.78 -21.29
N ALA A 208 -4.03 19.04 -20.17
CA ALA A 208 -5.47 19.22 -20.15
C ALA A 208 -5.84 20.56 -20.80
N GLU A 209 -6.80 20.51 -21.72
CA GLU A 209 -7.37 21.69 -22.39
C GLU A 209 -8.71 22.13 -21.78
N ALA A 210 -9.37 21.22 -21.06
CA ALA A 210 -10.66 21.45 -20.44
C ALA A 210 -10.77 20.74 -19.08
N THR A 211 -11.65 21.25 -18.23
CA THR A 211 -12.00 20.65 -16.93
C THR A 211 -13.50 20.69 -16.72
N VAL A 212 -14.06 19.62 -16.15
CA VAL A 212 -15.46 19.56 -15.71
C VAL A 212 -15.58 20.12 -14.29
N GLN A 213 -16.61 20.94 -14.06
CA GLN A 213 -16.97 21.47 -12.74
C GLN A 213 -18.48 21.27 -12.46
N PRO A 214 -18.88 20.88 -11.24
CA PRO A 214 -17.99 20.52 -10.12
C PRO A 214 -17.24 19.21 -10.42
N SER A 215 -15.98 19.11 -9.97
CA SER A 215 -15.11 17.94 -10.25
C SER A 215 -15.49 16.67 -9.48
N ARG A 216 -16.54 16.74 -8.66
CA ARG A 216 -17.16 15.62 -7.95
C ARG A 216 -18.65 15.89 -7.75
N LEU A 217 -19.48 14.85 -7.88
CA LEU A 217 -20.93 14.93 -7.70
C LEU A 217 -21.34 14.19 -6.43
N ALA A 218 -21.67 14.93 -5.37
CA ALA A 218 -22.24 14.36 -4.15
C ALA A 218 -23.76 14.42 -4.25
N LEU A 219 -24.39 13.30 -4.63
CA LEU A 219 -25.83 13.24 -4.89
C LEU A 219 -26.69 13.31 -3.62
N THR A 220 -26.09 13.08 -2.44
CA THR A 220 -26.79 13.01 -1.15
C THR A 220 -28.01 12.06 -1.21
N ASP A 221 -28.99 12.24 -0.34
CA ASP A 221 -30.22 11.46 -0.38
C ASP A 221 -31.02 11.80 -1.64
N VAL A 222 -31.08 10.86 -2.58
CA VAL A 222 -31.96 10.94 -3.74
C VAL A 222 -33.25 10.20 -3.42
N VAL A 223 -34.34 10.94 -3.28
CA VAL A 223 -35.68 10.33 -3.21
C VAL A 223 -35.93 9.69 -4.57
N ALA A 224 -36.12 8.36 -4.62
CA ALA A 224 -36.57 7.71 -5.83
C ALA A 224 -37.86 8.42 -6.31
N PRO A 225 -38.01 8.76 -7.61
CA PRO A 225 -39.29 9.25 -8.09
C PRO A 225 -40.36 8.24 -7.65
N LYS A 226 -41.39 8.73 -6.94
CA LYS A 226 -42.53 7.87 -6.61
C LYS A 226 -43.07 7.29 -7.92
N PRO A 227 -43.38 5.98 -7.96
CA PRO A 227 -43.92 5.34 -9.16
C PRO A 227 -45.20 6.02 -9.64
#